data_AF-A0A842M822-F1
#
_entry.id   AF-A0A842M822-F1
#
_cell.length_a   1.000
_cell.length_b   1.000
_cell.length_c   1.000
_cell.angle_alpha   90.00
_cell.angle_beta   90.00
_cell.angle_gamma   90.00
#
_symmetry.space_group_name_H-M   'P 1'
#
loop_
_entity.id
_entity.type
_entity.pdbx_description
1 polymer ?
#
loop_
_entity_poly.entity_id
_entity_poly.type
_entity_poly.pdbx_seq_one_letter_code
_entity_poly.pdbx_strand_id
1 'polypeptide(L)'
;TPPEEFAYQNKIPEYFTRMKSIKKSLKKYNPLLMDSKFAAITGALQDPKIIEHDKLVVLDVGNGHTLAATIKKGKIMGLMEHHTKMLNPDKIEKLIKKLVNGTLTHSQVHEDGGHGAHIIEAIKTYEKIVVTGPQRRLVDKTNLPAYHAAPAGDVMMTGPVGLIKSVIYHRGEHP
;
A
#
# COMPACT_ATOMS: atom_id res chain seq x y z
N THR A 1 5.05 -7.71 8.05
CA THR A 1 4.68 -8.80 7.10
C THR A 1 4.90 -8.31 5.68
N PRO A 2 5.42 -9.13 4.73
CA PRO A 2 5.44 -8.76 3.31
C PRO A 2 4.03 -8.44 2.80
N PRO A 3 3.84 -7.50 1.87
CA PRO A 3 2.52 -7.15 1.36
C PRO A 3 1.86 -8.29 0.56
N GLU A 4 2.63 -9.21 -0.03
CA GLU A 4 2.15 -10.38 -0.78
C GLU A 4 1.33 -11.37 0.07
N GLU A 5 1.58 -11.40 1.39
CA GLU A 5 0.81 -12.22 2.35
C GLU A 5 -0.66 -11.79 2.47
N PHE A 6 -1.01 -10.57 2.03
CA PHE A 6 -2.38 -10.07 2.00
C PHE A 6 -3.14 -10.49 0.73
N ALA A 7 -2.59 -11.44 -0.03
CA ALA A 7 -3.26 -12.13 -1.10
C ALA A 7 -3.81 -13.49 -0.62
N TYR A 8 -5.06 -13.78 -1.00
CA TYR A 8 -5.82 -14.92 -0.52
C TYR A 8 -6.30 -15.79 -1.68
N GLN A 9 -5.92 -17.06 -1.67
CA GLN A 9 -6.45 -18.03 -2.63
C GLN A 9 -7.72 -18.71 -2.08
N ASN A 10 -7.65 -19.34 -0.90
CA ASN A 10 -8.76 -20.11 -0.32
C ASN A 10 -9.13 -19.70 1.12
N LYS A 11 -8.14 -19.33 1.95
CA LYS A 11 -8.34 -18.99 3.36
C LYS A 11 -8.70 -17.50 3.55
N ILE A 12 -9.77 -17.04 2.88
CA ILE A 12 -10.24 -15.65 3.01
C ILE A 12 -10.95 -15.49 4.37
N PRO A 13 -10.52 -14.55 5.25
CA PRO A 13 -11.22 -14.26 6.50
C PRO A 13 -12.71 -13.96 6.32
N GLU A 14 -13.53 -14.39 7.28
CA GLU A 14 -15.00 -14.29 7.14
C GLU A 14 -15.52 -12.86 7.02
N TYR A 15 -14.84 -11.92 7.68
CA TYR A 15 -15.17 -10.50 7.66
C TYR A 15 -14.85 -9.81 6.32
N PHE A 16 -14.12 -10.45 5.40
CA PHE A 16 -13.92 -9.93 4.04
C PHE A 16 -15.06 -10.32 3.09
N THR A 17 -16.26 -9.85 3.42
CA THR A 17 -17.51 -10.18 2.71
C THR A 17 -17.44 -9.92 1.20
N ARG A 18 -16.85 -8.79 0.78
CA ARG A 18 -16.67 -8.45 -0.65
C ARG A 18 -15.75 -9.44 -1.36
N MET A 19 -14.63 -9.80 -0.75
CA MET A 19 -13.67 -10.75 -1.33
C MET A 19 -14.28 -12.16 -1.42
N LYS A 20 -15.03 -12.59 -0.40
CA LYS A 20 -15.80 -13.85 -0.44
C LYS A 20 -16.86 -13.85 -1.54
N SER A 21 -17.55 -12.73 -1.75
CA SER A 21 -18.52 -12.58 -2.84
C SER A 21 -17.86 -12.75 -4.21
N ILE A 22 -16.71 -12.10 -4.43
CA ILE A 22 -15.92 -12.26 -5.68
C ILE A 22 -15.47 -13.71 -5.86
N LYS A 23 -14.94 -14.37 -4.82
CA LYS A 23 -14.53 -15.78 -4.88
C LYS A 23 -15.70 -16.70 -5.26
N LYS A 24 -16.90 -16.46 -4.70
CA LYS A 24 -18.12 -17.22 -5.03
C LYS A 24 -18.50 -17.08 -6.50
N SER A 25 -18.40 -15.87 -7.06
CA SER A 25 -18.67 -15.61 -8.48
C SER A 25 -17.65 -16.29 -9.40
N LEU A 26 -16.43 -16.50 -8.93
CA LEU A 26 -15.34 -17.15 -9.67
C LEU A 26 -15.16 -18.64 -9.32
N LYS A 27 -16.19 -19.32 -8.81
CA LYS A 27 -16.10 -20.71 -8.29
C LYS A 27 -15.57 -21.78 -9.27
N LYS A 28 -15.60 -21.51 -10.58
CA LYS A 28 -15.03 -22.39 -11.61
C LYS A 28 -13.52 -22.24 -11.77
N TYR A 29 -12.95 -21.21 -11.17
CA TYR A 29 -11.54 -20.87 -11.21
C TYR A 29 -10.95 -20.98 -9.80
N ASN A 30 -9.62 -20.99 -9.73
CA ASN A 30 -8.91 -20.92 -8.46
C ASN A 30 -8.15 -19.58 -8.30
N PRO A 31 -8.87 -18.44 -8.26
CA PRO A 31 -8.21 -17.14 -8.26
C PRO A 31 -7.51 -16.89 -6.92
N LEU A 32 -6.39 -16.16 -7.01
CA LEU A 32 -5.82 -15.42 -5.91
C LEU A 32 -6.44 -14.02 -5.92
N LEU A 33 -6.97 -13.60 -4.78
CA LEU A 33 -7.63 -12.31 -4.59
C LEU A 33 -6.82 -11.46 -3.63
N MET A 34 -6.74 -10.17 -3.90
CA MET A 34 -6.00 -9.23 -3.07
C MET A 34 -6.77 -7.91 -3.01
N ASP A 35 -6.66 -7.21 -1.89
CA ASP A 35 -7.15 -5.85 -1.83
C ASP A 35 -6.33 -4.95 -2.77
N SER A 36 -7.02 -4.02 -3.45
CA SER A 36 -6.41 -3.15 -4.46
C SER A 36 -5.30 -2.26 -3.92
N LYS A 37 -5.38 -1.80 -2.66
CA LYS A 37 -4.34 -0.98 -2.04
C LYS A 37 -3.10 -1.79 -1.79
N PHE A 38 -3.25 -2.99 -1.22
CA PHE A 38 -2.12 -3.89 -1.01
C PHE A 38 -1.49 -4.32 -2.35
N ALA A 39 -2.29 -4.56 -3.39
CA ALA A 39 -1.76 -4.82 -4.73
C ALA A 39 -0.94 -3.63 -5.25
N ALA A 40 -1.44 -2.40 -5.14
CA ALA A 40 -0.72 -1.20 -5.55
C ALA A 40 0.61 -1.00 -4.79
N ILE A 41 0.61 -1.19 -3.47
CA ILE A 41 1.85 -1.12 -2.66
C ILE A 41 2.84 -2.20 -3.11
N THR A 42 2.37 -3.44 -3.29
CA THR A 42 3.22 -4.56 -3.73
C THR A 42 3.88 -4.26 -5.08
N GLY A 43 3.11 -3.79 -6.06
CA GLY A 43 3.67 -3.48 -7.37
C GLY A 43 4.55 -2.25 -7.39
N ALA A 44 4.27 -1.23 -6.57
CA ALA A 44 5.15 -0.06 -6.44
C ALA A 44 6.55 -0.45 -5.92
N LEU A 45 6.64 -1.48 -5.08
CA LEU A 45 7.92 -2.04 -4.61
C LEU A 45 8.68 -2.80 -5.70
N GLN A 46 8.04 -3.18 -6.81
CA GLN A 46 8.67 -3.84 -7.95
C GLN A 46 9.19 -2.86 -9.01
N ASP A 47 9.09 -1.54 -8.77
CA ASP A 47 9.74 -0.57 -9.66
C ASP A 47 11.26 -0.77 -9.61
N PRO A 48 11.97 -0.90 -10.75
CA PRO A 48 13.42 -1.13 -10.78
C PRO A 48 14.23 -0.07 -10.04
N LYS A 49 13.72 1.16 -9.88
CA LYS A 49 14.39 2.22 -9.11
C LYS A 49 14.12 2.16 -7.61
N ILE A 50 13.27 1.25 -7.17
CA ILE A 50 12.79 1.10 -5.79
C ILE A 50 13.22 -0.23 -5.18
N ILE A 51 13.26 -1.32 -5.96
CA ILE A 51 13.42 -2.69 -5.47
C ILE A 51 14.62 -2.94 -4.55
N GLU A 52 15.71 -2.18 -4.72
CA GLU A 52 16.94 -2.30 -3.93
C GLU A 52 16.91 -1.56 -2.57
N HIS A 53 15.85 -0.80 -2.27
CA HIS A 53 15.79 0.00 -1.04
C HIS A 53 15.10 -0.77 0.08
N ASP A 54 15.64 -0.62 1.30
CA ASP A 54 15.18 -1.38 2.46
C ASP A 54 14.14 -0.62 3.28
N LYS A 55 14.27 0.71 3.40
CA LYS A 55 13.39 1.57 4.21
C LYS A 55 12.64 2.55 3.34
N LEU A 56 11.35 2.31 3.16
CA LEU A 56 10.52 3.08 2.25
C LEU A 56 9.25 3.58 2.95
N VAL A 57 8.71 4.67 2.42
CA VAL A 57 7.30 5.01 2.60
C VAL A 57 6.63 4.87 1.25
N VAL A 58 5.54 4.12 1.17
CA VAL A 58 4.80 3.89 -0.08
C VAL A 58 3.38 4.39 0.09
N LEU A 59 2.92 5.26 -0.81
CA LEU A 59 1.58 5.84 -0.82
C LEU A 59 0.84 5.43 -2.09
N ASP A 60 -0.35 4.86 -1.96
CA ASP A 60 -1.32 4.76 -3.06
C ASP A 60 -2.44 5.78 -2.87
N VAL A 61 -2.34 6.89 -3.61
CA VAL A 61 -3.29 8.01 -3.57
C VAL A 61 -4.39 7.76 -4.61
N GLY A 62 -5.41 7.03 -4.16
CA GLY A 62 -6.58 6.68 -4.95
C GLY A 62 -7.56 7.83 -5.11
N ASN A 63 -8.67 7.60 -5.83
CA ASN A 63 -9.74 8.60 -5.94
C ASN A 63 -10.55 8.73 -4.65
N GLY A 64 -10.89 7.59 -4.02
CA GLY A 64 -11.69 7.56 -2.78
C GLY A 64 -10.84 7.50 -1.52
N HIS A 65 -9.77 6.69 -1.55
CA HIS A 65 -8.92 6.41 -0.39
C HIS A 65 -7.45 6.56 -0.73
N THR A 66 -6.69 7.00 0.26
CA THR A 66 -5.23 7.03 0.25
C THR A 66 -4.75 6.06 1.32
N LEU A 67 -3.93 5.09 0.92
CA LEU A 67 -3.22 4.21 1.84
C LEU A 67 -1.75 4.59 1.84
N ALA A 68 -1.13 4.64 3.02
CA ALA A 68 0.30 4.82 3.16
C ALA A 68 0.86 3.69 4.03
N ALA A 69 1.97 3.11 3.61
CA ALA A 69 2.67 2.05 4.32
C ALA A 69 4.15 2.42 4.52
N THR A 70 4.68 2.10 5.70
CA THR A 70 6.13 2.09 5.94
C THR A 70 6.66 0.67 5.73
N ILE A 71 7.75 0.54 5.00
CA ILE A 71 8.38 -0.73 4.63
C ILE A 71 9.79 -0.76 5.22
N LYS A 72 10.17 -1.90 5.80
CA LYS A 72 11.52 -2.21 6.26
C LYS A 72 11.88 -3.63 5.80
N LYS A 73 12.91 -3.79 4.98
CA LYS A 73 13.37 -5.08 4.43
C LYS A 73 12.22 -5.88 3.80
N GLY A 74 11.49 -5.24 2.89
CA GLY A 74 10.33 -5.82 2.19
C GLY A 74 9.08 -6.06 3.06
N LYS A 75 9.09 -5.72 4.35
CA LYS A 75 7.97 -5.95 5.27
C LYS A 75 7.28 -4.65 5.65
N ILE A 76 5.94 -4.66 5.69
CA ILE A 76 5.14 -3.57 6.27
C ILE A 76 5.41 -3.47 7.77
N MET A 77 5.80 -2.27 8.21
CA MET A 77 6.04 -1.89 9.61
C MET A 77 4.93 -1.00 10.18
N GLY A 78 4.11 -0.41 9.32
CA GLY A 78 2.96 0.37 9.73
C GLY A 78 2.17 0.85 8.53
N LEU A 79 0.87 1.03 8.70
CA LEU A 79 -0.04 1.47 7.66
C LEU A 79 -1.05 2.47 8.21
N MET A 80 -1.59 3.30 7.31
CA MET A 80 -2.77 4.13 7.54
C MET A 80 -3.64 4.12 6.29
N GLU A 81 -4.94 4.33 6.47
CA GLU A 81 -5.86 4.59 5.37
C GLU A 81 -6.77 5.78 5.69
N HIS A 82 -6.93 6.69 4.72
CA HIS A 82 -7.72 7.90 4.86
C HIS A 82 -8.57 8.16 3.61
N HIS A 83 -9.72 8.82 3.75
CA HIS A 83 -10.44 9.36 2.59
C HIS A 83 -9.58 10.42 1.87
N THR A 84 -9.33 10.23 0.57
CA THR A 84 -8.45 11.13 -0.21
C THR A 84 -8.98 12.56 -0.23
N LYS A 85 -10.31 12.73 -0.35
CA LYS A 85 -10.95 14.05 -0.36
C LYS A 85 -10.73 14.88 0.92
N MET A 86 -10.33 14.25 2.02
CA MET A 86 -10.09 14.90 3.31
C MET A 86 -8.60 15.17 3.54
N LEU A 87 -7.74 14.81 2.59
CA LEU A 87 -6.31 15.07 2.61
C LEU A 87 -5.98 16.36 1.88
N ASN A 88 -5.02 17.09 2.44
CA ASN A 88 -4.32 18.19 1.79
C ASN A 88 -2.81 17.99 1.99
N PRO A 89 -1.95 18.77 1.31
CA PRO A 89 -0.50 18.58 1.39
C PRO A 89 0.05 18.59 2.83
N ASP A 90 -0.28 19.60 3.63
CA ASP A 90 0.15 19.71 5.03
C ASP A 90 -0.26 18.51 5.89
N LYS A 91 -1.47 18.00 5.67
CA LYS A 91 -1.99 16.85 6.38
C LYS A 91 -1.23 15.58 5.98
N ILE A 92 -0.95 15.39 4.69
CA ILE A 92 -0.13 14.27 4.22
C ILE A 92 1.24 14.30 4.90
N GLU A 93 1.93 15.44 4.91
CA GLU A 93 3.23 15.58 5.57
C GLU A 93 3.18 15.20 7.06
N LYS A 94 2.19 15.72 7.80
CA LYS A 94 2.00 15.42 9.22
C LYS A 94 1.74 13.95 9.47
N LEU A 95 0.85 13.34 8.69
CA LEU A 95 0.49 11.92 8.82
C LEU A 95 1.69 11.02 8.49
N ILE A 96 2.40 11.28 7.39
CA ILE A 96 3.60 10.51 7.01
C ILE A 96 4.71 10.65 8.06
N LYS A 97 4.94 11.86 8.59
CA LYS A 97 5.93 12.07 9.66
C LYS A 97 5.59 11.26 10.90
N LYS A 98 4.32 11.21 11.32
CA LYS A 98 3.88 10.40 12.45
C LYS A 98 3.98 8.89 12.16
N LEU A 99 3.61 8.47 10.95
CA LEU A 99 3.70 7.07 10.50
C LEU A 99 5.15 6.57 10.56
N VAL A 100 6.10 7.33 10.00
CA VAL A 100 7.55 7.02 10.02
C VAL A 100 8.10 6.93 11.45
N ASN A 101 7.64 7.82 12.34
CA ASN A 101 8.08 7.86 13.73
C ASN A 101 7.40 6.82 14.62
N GLY A 102 6.37 6.13 14.12
CA GLY A 102 5.56 5.16 14.85
C GLY A 102 4.65 5.79 15.91
N THR A 103 4.28 7.06 15.74
CA THR A 103 3.44 7.81 16.69
C THR A 103 2.03 8.08 16.17
N LEU A 104 1.71 7.62 14.95
CA LEU A 104 0.37 7.72 14.38
C LEU A 104 -0.56 6.67 15.02
N THR A 105 -1.66 7.11 15.62
CA THR A 105 -2.63 6.21 16.24
C THR A 105 -3.85 6.00 15.37
N HIS A 106 -4.59 4.91 15.63
CA HIS A 106 -5.89 4.66 14.99
C HIS A 106 -6.85 5.85 15.17
N SER A 107 -7.05 6.31 16.41
CA SER A 107 -7.98 7.41 16.73
C SER A 107 -7.64 8.70 15.97
N GLN A 108 -6.35 9.06 15.88
CA GLN A 108 -5.92 10.25 15.14
C GLN A 108 -6.35 10.22 13.66
N VAL A 109 -6.33 9.05 13.03
CA VAL A 109 -6.77 8.91 11.63
C VAL A 109 -8.28 8.78 11.54
N HIS A 110 -8.89 8.03 12.44
CA HIS A 110 -10.34 7.77 12.41
C HIS A 110 -11.16 9.03 12.72
N GLU A 111 -10.78 9.78 13.76
CA GLU A 111 -11.43 11.05 14.14
C GLU A 111 -11.25 12.14 13.10
N ASP A 112 -10.16 12.08 12.31
CA ASP A 112 -9.92 12.96 11.16
C ASP A 112 -10.68 12.52 9.88
N GLY A 113 -11.53 11.49 10.00
CA GLY A 113 -12.39 10.98 8.93
C GLY A 113 -11.75 9.92 8.04
N GLY A 114 -10.67 9.27 8.49
CA GLY A 114 -10.07 8.11 7.85
C GLY A 114 -10.55 6.76 8.39
N HIS A 115 -9.91 5.68 7.94
CA HIS A 115 -10.21 4.29 8.32
C HIS A 115 -9.33 3.77 9.44
N GLY A 116 -8.25 4.49 9.76
CA GLY A 116 -7.38 4.21 10.90
C GLY A 116 -5.92 4.05 10.53
N ALA A 117 -5.11 3.71 11.53
CA ALA A 117 -3.70 3.39 11.40
C ALA A 117 -3.35 2.22 12.31
N HIS A 118 -2.34 1.46 11.88
CA HIS A 118 -1.75 0.37 12.64
C HIS A 118 -0.23 0.39 12.50
N ILE A 119 0.49 0.39 13.61
CA ILE A 119 1.96 0.43 13.65
C ILE A 119 2.46 -0.84 14.34
N ILE A 120 3.42 -1.51 13.69
CA ILE A 120 4.19 -2.62 14.25
C ILE A 120 5.51 -2.09 14.81
N GLU A 121 6.25 -1.33 14.00
CA GLU A 121 7.54 -0.75 14.37
C GLU A 121 7.72 0.61 13.68
N ALA A 122 8.38 1.56 14.35
CA ALA A 122 8.81 2.79 13.69
C ALA A 122 10.03 2.53 12.79
N ILE A 123 10.02 3.05 11.55
CA ILE A 123 11.22 2.97 10.68
C ILE A 123 12.21 4.12 10.94
N LYS A 124 11.75 5.21 11.58
CA LYS A 124 12.48 6.44 12.00
C LYS A 124 13.13 7.26 10.87
N THR A 125 13.55 6.60 9.81
CA THR A 125 14.21 7.12 8.62
C THR A 125 13.69 6.36 7.42
N TYR A 126 13.74 6.97 6.25
CA TYR A 126 13.41 6.34 4.98
C TYR A 126 14.42 6.80 3.94
N GLU A 127 14.69 5.94 2.97
CA GLU A 127 15.54 6.25 1.82
C GLU A 127 14.73 6.94 0.72
N LYS A 128 13.44 6.58 0.60
CA LYS A 128 12.57 7.11 -0.44
C LYS A 128 11.09 7.12 -0.06
N ILE A 129 10.38 8.09 -0.62
CA ILE A 129 8.92 8.14 -0.60
C ILE A 129 8.43 7.79 -2.01
N VAL A 130 7.68 6.70 -2.12
CA VAL A 130 7.18 6.15 -3.37
C VAL A 130 5.68 6.41 -3.45
N VAL A 131 5.22 6.96 -4.57
CA VAL A 131 3.82 7.37 -4.72
C VAL A 131 3.24 6.75 -5.99
N THR A 132 2.06 6.18 -5.87
CA THR A 132 1.24 5.69 -6.97
C THR A 132 -0.21 6.17 -6.83
N GLY A 133 -1.06 5.77 -7.76
CA GLY A 133 -2.48 6.11 -7.78
C GLY A 133 -2.81 7.32 -8.66
N PRO A 134 -4.10 7.46 -9.04
CA PRO A 134 -4.56 8.52 -9.93
C PRO A 134 -4.39 9.93 -9.34
N GLN A 135 -4.47 10.07 -8.01
CA GLN A 135 -4.40 11.35 -7.31
C GLN A 135 -3.00 11.65 -6.75
N ARG A 136 -1.97 10.91 -7.18
CA ARG A 136 -0.57 11.05 -6.72
C ARG A 136 -0.01 12.48 -6.77
N ARG A 137 -0.50 13.31 -7.71
CA ARG A 137 -0.12 14.73 -7.83
C ARG A 137 -0.45 15.58 -6.61
N LEU A 138 -1.29 15.07 -5.70
CA LEU A 138 -1.52 15.70 -4.40
C LEU A 138 -0.24 15.74 -3.56
N VAL A 139 0.64 14.74 -3.71
CA VAL A 139 1.91 14.66 -2.98
C VAL A 139 2.95 15.61 -3.56
N ASP A 140 2.89 15.93 -4.85
CA ASP A 140 3.80 16.89 -5.52
C ASP A 140 3.71 18.30 -4.93
N LYS A 141 2.61 18.59 -4.23
CA LYS A 141 2.37 19.86 -3.52
C LYS A 141 2.91 19.87 -2.08
N THR A 142 3.54 18.78 -1.66
CA THR A 142 4.21 18.64 -0.36
C THR A 142 5.72 18.87 -0.53
N ASN A 143 6.42 19.04 0.59
CA ASN A 143 7.88 19.05 0.66
C ASN A 143 8.49 17.65 0.74
N LEU A 144 7.68 16.59 0.59
CA LEU A 144 8.18 15.22 0.60
C LEU A 144 8.95 14.94 -0.70
N PRO A 145 10.14 14.32 -0.65
CA PRO A 145 10.89 13.93 -1.85
C PRO A 145 10.26 12.71 -2.52
N ALA A 146 9.09 12.93 -3.12
CA ALA A 146 8.26 11.88 -3.71
C ALA A 146 8.79 11.41 -5.07
N TYR A 147 8.82 10.10 -5.24
CA TYR A 147 9.08 9.42 -6.50
C TYR A 147 7.81 8.72 -6.97
N HIS A 148 7.37 9.00 -8.19
CA HIS A 148 6.23 8.30 -8.78
C HIS A 148 6.65 6.93 -9.29
N ALA A 149 6.10 5.87 -8.71
CA ALA A 149 6.35 4.51 -9.18
C ALA A 149 5.72 4.28 -10.56
N ALA A 150 6.47 3.63 -11.44
CA ALA A 150 6.02 3.20 -12.75
C ALA A 150 6.55 1.78 -13.05
N PRO A 151 6.18 0.77 -12.23
CA PRO A 151 6.58 -0.61 -12.51
C PRO A 151 6.05 -1.01 -13.90
N ALA A 152 6.86 -1.74 -14.66
CA ALA A 152 6.56 -2.05 -16.06
C ALA A 152 6.30 -0.81 -16.96
N GLY A 153 6.78 0.37 -16.57
CA GLY A 153 6.77 1.59 -17.38
C GLY A 153 5.57 2.51 -17.17
N ASP A 154 4.56 2.13 -16.37
CA ASP A 154 3.38 2.97 -16.12
C ASP A 154 2.89 2.89 -14.67
N VAL A 155 2.42 3.99 -14.11
CA VAL A 155 1.89 4.06 -12.74
C VAL A 155 0.63 3.20 -12.56
N MET A 156 -0.18 3.04 -13.60
CA MET A 156 -1.39 2.23 -13.61
C MET A 156 -1.10 0.73 -13.54
N MET A 157 0.16 0.33 -13.74
CA MET A 157 0.59 -1.05 -13.64
C MET A 157 0.92 -1.49 -12.21
N THR A 158 0.93 -0.60 -11.21
CA THR A 158 1.20 -1.01 -9.82
C THR A 158 0.24 -2.09 -9.30
N GLY A 159 -1.06 -1.97 -9.56
CA GLY A 159 -2.03 -3.01 -9.19
C GLY A 159 -1.76 -4.35 -9.88
N PRO A 160 -1.74 -4.42 -11.23
CA PRO A 160 -1.45 -5.64 -11.98
C PRO A 160 -0.11 -6.28 -11.63
N VAL A 161 0.98 -5.51 -11.56
CA VAL A 161 2.31 -6.01 -11.19
C VAL A 161 2.31 -6.56 -9.77
N GLY A 162 1.61 -5.90 -8.84
CA GLY A 162 1.43 -6.40 -7.48
C GLY A 162 0.71 -7.74 -7.42
N LEU A 163 -0.35 -7.93 -8.22
CA LEU A 163 -1.05 -9.21 -8.32
C LEU A 163 -0.15 -10.31 -8.88
N ILE A 164 0.62 -10.02 -9.94
CA ILE A 164 1.58 -10.97 -10.53
C ILE A 164 2.63 -11.37 -9.48
N LYS A 165 3.21 -10.38 -8.79
CA LYS A 165 4.21 -10.62 -7.74
C LYS A 165 3.64 -11.49 -6.61
N SER A 166 2.41 -11.23 -6.17
CA SER A 166 1.73 -12.04 -5.17
C SER A 166 1.46 -13.47 -5.65
N VAL A 167 1.09 -13.69 -6.92
CA VAL A 167 0.96 -15.05 -7.47
C VAL A 167 2.29 -15.79 -7.45
N ILE A 168 3.37 -15.15 -7.88
CA ILE A 168 4.73 -15.70 -7.87
C ILE A 168 5.14 -16.05 -6.45
N TYR A 169 4.91 -15.15 -5.48
CA TYR A 169 5.19 -15.36 -4.06
C TYR A 169 4.50 -16.62 -3.51
N HIS A 170 3.20 -16.77 -3.76
CA HIS A 170 2.41 -17.90 -3.24
C HIS A 170 2.70 -19.23 -3.96
N ARG A 171 3.35 -19.22 -5.13
CA ARG A 171 3.81 -20.44 -5.82
C ARG A 171 5.18 -20.93 -5.33
N GLY A 172 5.91 -20.12 -4.55
CA GLY A 172 7.29 -20.40 -4.17
C GLY A 172 8.30 -20.19 -5.30
N GLU A 173 7.89 -19.56 -6.40
CA GLU A 173 8.74 -19.23 -7.55
C GLU A 173 9.44 -17.89 -7.31
N HIS A 174 10.22 -17.75 -6.24
CA HIS A 174 11.03 -16.55 -6.08
C HIS A 174 12.23 -16.58 -7.04
N PRO A 175 12.50 -15.52 -7.82
CA PRO A 175 13.83 -15.36 -8.39
C PRO A 175 14.88 -15.19 -7.29
#